data_AF-A0A813HH08-F1
#
_entry.id   AF-A0A813HH08-F1
#
_cell.length_a   1.000
_cell.length_b   1.000
_cell.length_c   1.000
_cell.angle_alpha   90.00
_cell.angle_beta   90.00
_cell.angle_gamma   90.00
#
_symmetry.space_group_name_H-M   'P 1'
#
loop_
_entity.id
_entity.type
_entity.pdbx_description
1 polymer ?
#
loop_
_entity_poly.entity_id
_entity_poly.type
_entity_poly.pdbx_seq_one_letter_code
_entity_poly.pdbx_strand_id
1 'polypeptide(L)'
;METVRGLLAGRLRTEALLAMADSADDANTAAYARFFLGLWHEANGDEVLAAQQFALAAAAPSSDFVGKVMELHFLRFNARLNLGGVPRSSLGAYTCPRIIVGGWQLSSGHSRHPEGDDLEAMRARCVADLAAQAEAGLIASDFGDIYTGVEVIVGRFVERHVAAGKLRSDLLLHTKLVPDLDLLSTYDGAMTRRIVQRSCARLQTSYVDLVQFHWWDLSVRRYVQVALQLAELKQEGLIREIGLTNFALQQTRELREAGVPVASTQVQLSLIDRRAEASGLCSYCAQEGIAVLAYGLLAGGLLSDKYLGAAPLSASSQNETRSLTKYLLVLEEAGGWPALQAMLQTLRRVADRQTPTATIAQVVIAWTLSRPAVASAIVGARGVGQISSTLAATLLRLDEASLAEVTATADAVFTPLPGEVYELERKREGPHGSIMRYNLQAPGGTAAADELEDRIAWAEACLDDQRLVASGDGASARRYVAARRFEHQAGVHLEEAEALAAGPNDEEAAARAAQLVERLRLQMRTRGAQAELTAQYKC
;
A
#
# COMPACT_ATOMS: atom_id res chain seq x y z
N MET A 1 29.75 -25.96 11.26
CA MET A 1 29.16 -27.04 12.10
C MET A 1 29.95 -27.31 13.38
N GLU A 2 31.28 -27.46 13.31
CA GLU A 2 32.12 -27.66 14.50
C GLU A 2 32.10 -26.45 15.44
N THR A 3 32.15 -25.23 14.88
CA THR A 3 31.94 -23.95 15.59
C THR A 3 30.57 -23.87 16.28
N VAL A 4 29.51 -24.35 15.62
CA VAL A 4 28.13 -24.37 16.14
C VAL A 4 27.98 -25.36 17.29
N ARG A 5 28.68 -26.52 17.23
CA ARG A 5 28.76 -27.46 18.35
C ARG A 5 29.54 -26.88 19.54
N GLY A 6 30.59 -26.11 19.28
CA GLY A 6 31.31 -25.36 20.32
C GLY A 6 30.46 -24.27 20.99
N LEU A 7 29.57 -23.63 20.22
CA LEU A 7 28.56 -22.65 20.65
C LEU A 7 27.59 -23.26 21.68
N LEU A 8 26.96 -24.39 21.33
CA LEU A 8 25.99 -25.09 22.20
C LEU A 8 26.64 -25.75 23.43
N ALA A 9 27.95 -25.98 23.40
CA ALA A 9 28.70 -26.56 24.52
C ALA A 9 29.27 -25.50 25.50
N GLY A 10 28.94 -24.21 25.31
CA GLY A 10 29.39 -23.13 26.19
C GLY A 10 30.89 -22.80 26.11
N ARG A 11 31.54 -23.07 24.97
CA ARG A 11 33.01 -23.01 24.83
C ARG A 11 33.55 -22.01 23.79
N LEU A 12 32.79 -21.00 23.38
CA LEU A 12 33.30 -19.95 22.47
C LEU A 12 32.91 -18.53 22.90
N ARG A 13 33.88 -17.62 22.79
CA ARG A 13 33.79 -16.19 23.14
C ARG A 13 33.17 -15.43 21.97
N THR A 14 32.24 -14.52 22.25
CA THR A 14 31.56 -13.67 21.26
C THR A 14 32.53 -12.95 20.33
N GLU A 15 33.72 -12.60 20.81
CA GLU A 15 34.82 -12.01 20.05
C GLU A 15 35.22 -12.82 18.81
N ALA A 16 35.21 -14.16 18.89
CA ALA A 16 35.60 -15.03 17.79
C ALA A 16 34.52 -15.11 16.71
N LEU A 17 33.23 -15.08 17.09
CA LEU A 17 32.13 -15.01 16.15
C LEU A 17 32.05 -13.63 15.49
N LEU A 18 32.35 -12.56 16.23
CA LEU A 18 32.39 -11.21 15.69
C LEU A 18 33.53 -11.07 14.69
N ALA A 19 34.73 -11.54 15.05
CA ALA A 19 35.88 -11.59 14.13
C ALA A 19 35.55 -12.40 12.87
N MET A 20 34.90 -13.57 13.01
CA MET A 20 34.47 -14.38 11.87
C MET A 20 33.39 -13.67 11.03
N ALA A 21 32.48 -12.93 11.66
CA ALA A 21 31.46 -12.14 10.94
C ALA A 21 32.06 -10.96 10.18
N ASP A 22 33.15 -10.37 10.70
CA ASP A 22 33.84 -9.23 10.11
C ASP A 22 34.88 -9.64 9.06
N SER A 23 35.45 -10.84 9.16
CA SER A 23 36.55 -11.32 8.32
C SER A 23 36.16 -12.45 7.35
N ALA A 24 34.88 -12.82 7.26
CA ALA A 24 34.45 -13.87 6.34
C ALA A 24 34.48 -13.38 4.89
N ASP A 25 35.13 -14.16 4.02
CA ASP A 25 35.20 -13.90 2.58
C ASP A 25 33.87 -14.19 1.86
N ASP A 26 32.97 -14.96 2.49
CA ASP A 26 31.66 -15.31 1.95
C ASP A 26 30.49 -14.78 2.80
N ALA A 27 29.50 -14.21 2.10
CA ALA A 27 28.36 -13.55 2.73
C ALA A 27 27.49 -14.49 3.59
N ASN A 28 27.48 -15.79 3.29
CA ASN A 28 26.68 -16.77 4.04
C ASN A 28 27.33 -17.09 5.38
N THR A 29 28.65 -17.27 5.43
CA THR A 29 29.40 -17.46 6.67
C THR A 29 29.30 -16.24 7.56
N ALA A 30 29.41 -15.03 6.98
CA ALA A 30 29.17 -13.79 7.73
C ALA A 30 27.75 -13.76 8.31
N ALA A 31 26.73 -14.07 7.50
CA ALA A 31 25.33 -14.10 7.94
C ALA A 31 25.08 -15.12 9.06
N TYR A 32 25.64 -16.33 8.93
CA TYR A 32 25.51 -17.36 9.96
C TYR A 32 26.22 -16.95 11.26
N ALA A 33 27.42 -16.37 11.17
CA ALA A 33 28.13 -15.85 12.33
C ALA A 33 27.28 -14.79 13.07
N ARG A 34 26.70 -13.84 12.33
CA ARG A 34 25.77 -12.82 12.84
C ARG A 34 24.52 -13.46 13.45
N PHE A 35 23.94 -14.47 12.82
CA PHE A 35 22.75 -15.14 13.35
C PHE A 35 23.03 -15.82 14.70
N PHE A 36 24.14 -16.54 14.82
CA PHE A 36 24.51 -17.19 16.08
C PHE A 36 24.92 -16.18 17.17
N LEU A 37 25.54 -15.06 16.80
CA LEU A 37 25.74 -13.94 17.73
C LEU A 37 24.40 -13.39 18.22
N GLY A 38 23.43 -13.21 17.33
CA GLY A 38 22.08 -12.79 17.68
C GLY A 38 21.41 -13.73 18.67
N LEU A 39 21.46 -15.05 18.41
CA LEU A 39 20.93 -16.07 19.32
C LEU A 39 21.63 -16.05 20.69
N TRP A 40 22.94 -15.80 20.71
CA TRP A 40 23.69 -15.68 21.95
C TRP A 40 23.27 -14.44 22.75
N HIS A 41 23.17 -13.26 22.12
CA HIS A 41 22.71 -12.04 22.78
C HIS A 41 21.25 -12.19 23.27
N GLU A 42 20.39 -12.81 22.46
CA GLU A 42 19.01 -13.15 22.83
C GLU A 42 18.97 -14.04 24.09
N ALA A 43 19.77 -15.11 24.14
CA ALA A 43 19.82 -16.02 25.27
C ALA A 43 20.38 -15.38 26.55
N ASN A 44 21.18 -14.32 26.43
CA ASN A 44 21.77 -13.58 27.55
C ASN A 44 21.00 -12.29 27.90
N GLY A 45 19.85 -12.02 27.27
CA GLY A 45 18.99 -10.87 27.58
C GLY A 45 19.45 -9.53 26.99
N ASP A 46 20.37 -9.53 26.03
CA ASP A 46 20.86 -8.32 25.35
C ASP A 46 20.11 -8.09 24.04
N GLU A 47 18.89 -7.60 24.18
CA GLU A 47 17.87 -7.54 23.13
C GLU A 47 18.26 -6.61 21.96
N VAL A 48 18.92 -5.49 22.23
CA VAL A 48 19.32 -4.51 21.21
C VAL A 48 20.42 -5.07 20.32
N LEU A 49 21.46 -5.65 20.91
CA LEU A 49 22.54 -6.28 20.14
C LEU A 49 22.02 -7.51 19.41
N ALA A 50 21.15 -8.31 20.02
CA ALA A 50 20.51 -9.42 19.33
C ALA A 50 19.75 -8.97 18.08
N ALA A 51 18.93 -7.91 18.17
CA ALA A 51 18.17 -7.39 17.04
C ALA A 51 19.08 -6.87 15.91
N GLN A 52 20.16 -6.17 16.26
CA GLN A 52 21.15 -5.71 15.29
C GLN A 52 21.82 -6.89 14.55
N GLN A 53 22.25 -7.92 15.29
CA GLN A 53 22.90 -9.08 14.68
C GLN A 53 21.92 -9.88 13.80
N PHE A 54 20.66 -10.05 14.23
CA PHE A 54 19.64 -10.69 13.40
C PHE A 54 19.29 -9.89 12.15
N ALA A 55 19.25 -8.55 12.22
CA ALA A 55 19.04 -7.69 11.06
C ALA A 55 20.16 -7.86 10.02
N LEU A 56 21.41 -7.88 10.49
CA LEU A 56 22.59 -8.09 9.63
C LEU A 56 22.59 -9.49 9.00
N ALA A 57 22.19 -10.51 9.76
CA ALA A 57 22.06 -11.87 9.25
C ALA A 57 20.95 -12.00 8.18
N ALA A 58 19.79 -11.38 8.42
CA ALA A 58 18.64 -11.41 7.52
C ALA A 58 18.85 -10.58 6.24
N ALA A 59 19.75 -9.59 6.25
CA ALA A 59 20.09 -8.78 5.09
C ALA A 59 20.99 -9.49 4.06
N ALA A 60 21.56 -10.64 4.42
CA ALA A 60 22.43 -11.38 3.52
C ALA A 60 21.63 -12.03 2.37
N PRO A 61 22.16 -12.04 1.13
CA PRO A 61 21.50 -12.61 -0.02
C PRO A 61 21.56 -14.15 0.00
N SER A 62 20.91 -14.80 0.98
CA SER A 62 20.74 -16.25 1.01
C SER A 62 19.32 -16.65 0.62
N SER A 63 19.21 -17.45 -0.45
CA SER A 63 17.94 -18.03 -0.91
C SER A 63 17.69 -19.44 -0.36
N ASP A 64 18.63 -19.97 0.44
CA ASP A 64 18.53 -21.31 1.01
C ASP A 64 17.56 -21.37 2.20
N PHE A 65 17.31 -22.58 2.68
CA PHE A 65 16.42 -22.81 3.82
C PHE A 65 16.87 -22.06 5.08
N VAL A 66 18.19 -21.95 5.30
CA VAL A 66 18.75 -21.30 6.49
C VAL A 66 18.57 -19.79 6.39
N GLY A 67 18.74 -19.19 5.21
CA GLY A 67 18.39 -17.79 4.91
C GLY A 67 16.97 -17.44 5.34
N LYS A 68 16.00 -18.27 4.95
CA LYS A 68 14.58 -18.10 5.32
C LYS A 68 14.33 -18.25 6.81
N VAL A 69 15.04 -19.17 7.48
CA VAL A 69 14.94 -19.33 8.94
C VAL A 69 15.49 -18.10 9.66
N MET A 70 16.62 -17.55 9.21
CA MET A 70 17.20 -16.33 9.78
C MET A 70 16.26 -15.14 9.61
N GLU A 71 15.66 -14.99 8.43
CA GLU A 71 14.66 -13.96 8.15
C GLU A 71 13.42 -14.12 9.06
N LEU A 72 12.82 -15.31 9.13
CA LEU A 72 11.67 -15.58 9.99
C LEU A 72 11.98 -15.35 11.47
N HIS A 73 13.18 -15.74 11.93
CA HIS A 73 13.61 -15.52 13.31
C HIS A 73 13.83 -14.04 13.58
N PHE A 74 14.44 -13.29 12.66
CA PHE A 74 14.56 -11.82 12.78
C PHE A 74 13.19 -11.16 12.90
N LEU A 75 12.24 -11.52 12.02
CA LEU A 75 10.87 -11.00 12.05
C LEU A 75 10.17 -11.34 13.37
N ARG A 76 10.24 -12.60 13.80
CA ARG A 76 9.65 -13.07 15.06
C ARG A 76 10.31 -12.45 16.29
N PHE A 77 11.63 -12.33 16.29
CA PHE A 77 12.40 -11.77 17.39
C PHE A 77 12.13 -10.28 17.55
N ASN A 78 12.09 -9.52 16.45
CA ASN A 78 11.64 -8.13 16.48
C ASN A 78 10.21 -8.00 16.99
N ALA A 79 9.31 -8.90 16.59
CA ALA A 79 7.95 -8.94 17.12
C ALA A 79 7.92 -9.27 18.64
N ARG A 80 8.83 -10.13 19.11
CA ARG A 80 8.95 -10.58 20.51
C ARG A 80 9.55 -9.53 21.44
N LEU A 81 10.57 -8.81 21.00
CA LEU A 81 11.37 -7.95 21.86
C LEU A 81 10.67 -6.70 22.36
N ASN A 82 9.58 -6.28 21.72
CA ASN A 82 8.85 -5.09 22.16
C ASN A 82 9.77 -3.88 22.45
N LEU A 83 10.86 -3.72 21.68
CA LEU A 83 11.65 -2.48 21.56
C LEU A 83 10.83 -1.39 20.83
N GLY A 84 9.52 -1.37 21.09
CA GLY A 84 8.45 -0.88 20.24
C GLY A 84 8.34 -1.72 18.97
N GLY A 85 7.13 -2.14 18.57
CA GLY A 85 6.91 -2.54 17.18
C GLY A 85 7.36 -1.45 16.21
N VAL A 86 7.20 -1.67 14.89
CA VAL A 86 7.45 -0.63 13.84
C VAL A 86 7.11 0.74 14.41
N PRO A 87 8.07 1.68 14.52
CA PRO A 87 7.88 2.94 15.23
C PRO A 87 6.53 3.54 14.87
N ARG A 88 5.84 4.18 15.80
CA ARG A 88 4.48 4.69 15.56
C ARG A 88 4.44 6.20 15.72
N SER A 89 3.50 6.83 15.02
CA SER A 89 3.21 8.25 15.13
C SER A 89 1.70 8.45 15.21
N SER A 90 1.26 9.55 15.82
CA SER A 90 -0.16 9.87 15.95
C SER A 90 -0.78 10.15 14.58
N LEU A 91 -1.99 9.67 14.37
CA LEU A 91 -2.83 9.92 13.19
C LEU A 91 -4.28 10.00 13.69
N GLY A 92 -4.78 11.22 13.90
CA GLY A 92 -6.12 11.44 14.46
C GLY A 92 -6.31 10.68 15.78
N ALA A 93 -7.34 9.83 15.84
CA ALA A 93 -7.70 9.04 17.01
C ALA A 93 -6.91 7.73 17.19
N TYR A 94 -5.91 7.43 16.36
CA TYR A 94 -5.07 6.24 16.53
C TYR A 94 -3.58 6.53 16.28
N THR A 95 -2.73 5.55 16.59
CA THR A 95 -1.32 5.60 16.21
C THR A 95 -1.09 4.75 14.97
N CYS A 96 -0.38 5.28 13.99
CA CYS A 96 -0.05 4.59 12.75
C CYS A 96 1.43 4.17 12.77
N PRO A 97 1.80 2.97 12.29
CA PRO A 97 3.20 2.64 12.02
C PRO A 97 3.83 3.67 11.07
N ARG A 98 5.11 3.97 11.28
CA ARG A 98 5.91 4.89 10.47
C ARG A 98 6.20 4.34 9.07
N ILE A 99 5.91 3.05 8.83
CA ILE A 99 5.85 2.45 7.50
C ILE A 99 4.43 1.97 7.24
N ILE A 100 3.87 2.41 6.12
CA ILE A 100 2.61 1.91 5.59
C ILE A 100 2.92 1.12 4.33
N VAL A 101 2.30 -0.06 4.19
CA VAL A 101 2.44 -0.88 3.00
C VAL A 101 1.61 -0.29 1.86
N GLY A 102 2.25 0.09 0.77
CA GLY A 102 1.59 0.55 -0.45
C GLY A 102 1.05 -0.59 -1.30
N GLY A 103 -0.27 -0.63 -1.49
CA GLY A 103 -1.01 -1.64 -2.23
C GLY A 103 -1.21 -1.34 -3.73
N TRP A 104 -0.73 -0.21 -4.27
CA TRP A 104 -0.91 0.11 -5.70
C TRP A 104 -0.29 -0.95 -6.62
N GLN A 105 0.79 -1.61 -6.17
CA GLN A 105 1.47 -2.68 -6.90
C GLN A 105 0.64 -3.97 -7.00
N LEU A 106 -0.45 -4.09 -6.25
CA LEU A 106 -1.40 -5.20 -6.33
C LEU A 106 -2.39 -5.03 -7.51
N SER A 107 -2.41 -3.84 -8.13
CA SER A 107 -3.24 -3.57 -9.30
C SER A 107 -2.51 -3.96 -10.59
N SER A 108 -3.22 -4.62 -11.51
CA SER A 108 -2.70 -5.18 -12.78
C SER A 108 -1.92 -4.20 -13.66
N GLY A 109 -2.14 -2.89 -13.53
CA GLY A 109 -1.40 -1.86 -14.27
C GLY A 109 -0.07 -1.40 -13.65
N HIS A 110 0.23 -1.82 -12.41
CA HIS A 110 1.43 -1.41 -11.66
C HIS A 110 2.33 -2.59 -11.25
N SER A 111 1.85 -3.81 -11.46
CA SER A 111 2.59 -5.06 -11.36
C SER A 111 3.11 -5.50 -12.71
N ARG A 112 4.27 -6.16 -12.70
CA ARG A 112 4.84 -6.83 -13.87
C ARG A 112 4.36 -8.28 -13.81
N HIS A 113 3.36 -8.63 -14.60
CA HIS A 113 2.91 -10.00 -14.71
C HIS A 113 3.59 -10.64 -15.92
N PRO A 114 4.26 -11.79 -15.77
CA PRO A 114 4.58 -12.63 -16.91
C PRO A 114 3.27 -12.91 -17.67
N GLU A 115 3.28 -12.81 -18.99
CA GLU A 115 2.14 -13.24 -19.80
C GLU A 115 1.82 -14.71 -19.48
N GLY A 116 0.56 -14.99 -19.11
CA GLY A 116 0.08 -16.36 -18.80
C GLY A 116 -0.02 -16.74 -17.32
N ASP A 117 0.27 -15.84 -16.38
CA ASP A 117 0.03 -16.09 -14.95
C ASP A 117 -1.47 -16.15 -14.61
N ASP A 118 -1.90 -17.18 -13.89
CA ASP A 118 -3.25 -17.30 -13.35
C ASP A 118 -3.55 -16.14 -12.37
N LEU A 119 -4.56 -15.33 -12.69
CA LEU A 119 -5.00 -14.18 -11.91
C LEU A 119 -5.37 -14.58 -10.47
N GLU A 120 -5.96 -15.76 -10.27
CA GLU A 120 -6.34 -16.23 -8.95
C GLU A 120 -5.10 -16.64 -8.13
N ALA A 121 -4.14 -17.34 -8.75
CA ALA A 121 -2.84 -17.61 -8.13
C ALA A 121 -2.10 -16.32 -7.74
N MET A 122 -2.16 -15.27 -8.57
CA MET A 122 -1.60 -13.97 -8.23
C MET A 122 -2.31 -13.35 -7.02
N ARG A 123 -3.65 -13.32 -7.00
CA ARG A 123 -4.43 -12.80 -5.86
C ARG A 123 -4.09 -13.55 -4.58
N ALA A 124 -3.98 -14.88 -4.63
CA ALA A 124 -3.61 -15.71 -3.49
C ALA A 124 -2.20 -15.39 -2.94
N ARG A 125 -1.22 -15.16 -3.83
CA ARG A 125 0.13 -14.70 -3.43
C ARG A 125 0.09 -13.33 -2.75
N CYS A 126 -0.65 -12.38 -3.30
CA CYS A 126 -0.82 -11.05 -2.69
C CYS A 126 -1.43 -11.14 -1.28
N VAL A 127 -2.46 -11.99 -1.09
CA VAL A 127 -3.07 -12.23 0.22
C VAL A 127 -2.06 -12.85 1.20
N ALA A 128 -1.22 -13.79 0.74
CA ALA A 128 -0.17 -14.39 1.57
C ALA A 128 0.92 -13.37 1.97
N ASP A 129 1.32 -12.50 1.05
CA ASP A 129 2.30 -11.43 1.30
C ASP A 129 1.77 -10.43 2.34
N LEU A 130 0.52 -9.97 2.20
CA LEU A 130 -0.12 -9.08 3.18
C LEU A 130 -0.22 -9.74 4.56
N ALA A 131 -0.53 -11.04 4.62
CA ALA A 131 -0.53 -11.78 5.87
C ALA A 131 0.86 -11.84 6.51
N ALA A 132 1.91 -12.16 5.73
CA ALA A 132 3.29 -12.18 6.24
C ALA A 132 3.76 -10.80 6.73
N GLN A 133 3.35 -9.73 6.05
CA GLN A 133 3.62 -8.35 6.47
C GLN A 133 2.94 -8.01 7.80
N ALA A 134 1.68 -8.39 7.97
CA ALA A 134 0.96 -8.18 9.21
C ALA A 134 1.59 -8.96 10.38
N GLU A 135 2.02 -10.21 10.16
CA GLU A 135 2.78 -10.98 11.17
C GLU A 135 4.12 -10.31 11.53
N ALA A 136 4.74 -9.62 10.57
CA ALA A 136 5.96 -8.83 10.79
C ALA A 136 5.71 -7.45 11.44
N GLY A 137 4.46 -7.12 11.81
CA GLY A 137 4.10 -5.85 12.43
C GLY A 137 3.81 -4.70 11.46
N LEU A 138 3.86 -4.94 10.14
CA LEU A 138 3.41 -4.01 9.11
C LEU A 138 1.89 -4.08 8.94
N ILE A 139 1.17 -3.64 9.97
CA ILE A 139 -0.29 -3.76 10.08
C ILE A 139 -1.09 -2.69 9.33
N ALA A 140 -0.41 -1.68 8.76
CA ALA A 140 -1.06 -0.59 8.03
C ALA A 140 -0.86 -0.74 6.52
N SER A 141 -1.94 -0.66 5.76
CA SER A 141 -1.93 -0.75 4.31
C SER A 141 -2.63 0.45 3.67
N ASP A 142 -1.99 1.05 2.66
CA ASP A 142 -2.52 2.14 1.83
C ASP A 142 -2.81 1.66 0.42
N PHE A 143 -4.04 1.88 -0.03
CA PHE A 143 -4.49 1.58 -1.38
C PHE A 143 -5.58 2.59 -1.77
N GLY A 144 -6.39 2.31 -2.78
CA GLY A 144 -7.46 3.21 -3.18
C GLY A 144 -8.51 2.51 -4.01
N ASP A 145 -9.72 3.07 -4.00
CA ASP A 145 -10.84 2.67 -4.83
C ASP A 145 -10.51 2.67 -6.34
N ILE A 146 -9.60 3.55 -6.75
CA ILE A 146 -9.09 3.67 -8.12
C ILE A 146 -8.10 2.56 -8.51
N TYR A 147 -7.56 1.81 -7.55
CA TYR A 147 -6.71 0.65 -7.82
C TYR A 147 -7.60 -0.58 -8.01
N THR A 148 -8.11 -0.73 -9.23
CA THR A 148 -8.95 -1.84 -9.69
C THR A 148 -8.45 -3.20 -9.14
N GLY A 149 -9.35 -3.96 -8.50
CA GLY A 149 -9.10 -5.25 -7.85
C GLY A 149 -8.45 -5.23 -6.46
N VAL A 150 -7.82 -4.14 -6.04
CA VAL A 150 -6.97 -4.14 -4.83
C VAL A 150 -7.78 -4.25 -3.54
N GLU A 151 -8.89 -3.53 -3.41
CA GLU A 151 -9.73 -3.60 -2.21
C GLU A 151 -10.29 -5.02 -1.98
N VAL A 152 -10.57 -5.76 -3.06
CA VAL A 152 -11.03 -7.16 -2.99
C VAL A 152 -9.92 -8.09 -2.51
N ILE A 153 -8.69 -7.91 -3.00
CA ILE A 153 -7.50 -8.65 -2.52
C ILE A 153 -7.29 -8.41 -1.03
N VAL A 154 -7.39 -7.15 -0.59
CA VAL A 154 -7.26 -6.79 0.82
C VAL A 154 -8.42 -7.36 1.64
N GLY A 155 -9.66 -7.38 1.13
CA GLY A 155 -10.80 -8.02 1.79
C GLY A 155 -10.60 -9.51 2.03
N ARG A 156 -10.08 -10.26 1.06
CA ARG A 156 -9.71 -11.67 1.25
C ARG A 156 -8.62 -11.85 2.31
N PHE A 157 -7.68 -10.92 2.40
CA PHE A 157 -6.70 -10.90 3.49
C PHE A 157 -7.35 -10.63 4.85
N VAL A 158 -8.30 -9.69 4.95
CA VAL A 158 -9.07 -9.43 6.18
C VAL A 158 -9.85 -10.67 6.62
N GLU A 159 -10.56 -11.32 5.72
CA GLU A 159 -11.28 -12.57 6.03
C GLU A 159 -10.34 -13.65 6.55
N ARG A 160 -9.19 -13.86 5.87
CA ARG A 160 -8.17 -14.81 6.31
C ARG A 160 -7.63 -14.47 7.70
N HIS A 161 -7.39 -13.18 7.97
CA HIS A 161 -6.90 -12.70 9.26
C HIS A 161 -7.90 -13.00 10.38
N VAL A 162 -9.18 -12.70 10.17
CA VAL A 162 -10.25 -12.98 11.13
C VAL A 162 -10.50 -14.49 11.29
N ALA A 163 -10.48 -15.26 10.20
CA ALA A 163 -10.61 -16.72 10.24
C ALA A 163 -9.47 -17.39 11.00
N ALA A 164 -8.29 -16.76 11.07
CA ALA A 164 -7.17 -17.18 11.91
C ALA A 164 -7.34 -16.82 13.40
N GLY A 165 -8.49 -16.28 13.81
CA GLY A 165 -8.80 -15.93 15.20
C GLY A 165 -8.27 -14.56 15.66
N LYS A 166 -7.79 -13.73 14.73
CA LYS A 166 -7.27 -12.37 15.03
C LYS A 166 -8.36 -11.31 14.88
N LEU A 167 -8.17 -10.13 15.46
CA LEU A 167 -9.19 -9.08 15.44
C LEU A 167 -9.04 -8.24 14.17
N ARG A 168 -10.16 -7.87 13.52
CA ARG A 168 -10.15 -6.88 12.43
C ARG A 168 -9.46 -5.58 12.85
N SER A 169 -9.60 -5.18 14.11
CA SER A 169 -8.99 -3.98 14.70
C SER A 169 -7.46 -4.04 14.82
N ASP A 170 -6.84 -5.20 14.60
CA ASP A 170 -5.38 -5.34 14.58
C ASP A 170 -4.78 -4.76 13.29
N LEU A 171 -5.61 -4.50 12.27
CA LEU A 171 -5.21 -3.95 10.97
C LEU A 171 -5.66 -2.50 10.81
N LEU A 172 -4.86 -1.69 10.12
CA LEU A 172 -5.19 -0.31 9.73
C LEU A 172 -5.33 -0.24 8.21
N LEU A 173 -6.57 -0.11 7.73
CA LEU A 173 -6.88 -0.09 6.31
C LEU A 173 -7.12 1.34 5.83
N HIS A 174 -6.20 1.87 5.02
CA HIS A 174 -6.30 3.19 4.42
C HIS A 174 -6.69 3.05 2.95
N THR A 175 -7.90 3.49 2.60
CA THR A 175 -8.35 3.58 1.20
C THR A 175 -8.50 5.03 0.77
N LYS A 176 -8.98 5.24 -0.44
CA LYS A 176 -9.20 6.55 -1.04
C LYS A 176 -10.64 6.69 -1.50
N LEU A 177 -11.11 7.92 -1.53
CA LEU A 177 -12.28 8.33 -2.29
C LEU A 177 -11.77 9.22 -3.43
N VAL A 178 -11.80 8.68 -4.64
CA VAL A 178 -11.30 9.36 -5.85
C VAL A 178 -12.41 9.51 -6.87
N PRO A 179 -13.22 10.58 -6.81
CA PRO A 179 -14.28 10.81 -7.77
C PRO A 179 -13.73 10.89 -9.20
N ASP A 180 -14.47 10.36 -10.15
CA ASP A 180 -14.16 10.56 -11.56
C ASP A 180 -14.23 12.05 -11.91
N LEU A 181 -13.26 12.52 -12.69
CA LEU A 181 -13.16 13.91 -13.14
C LEU A 181 -14.47 14.40 -13.80
N ASP A 182 -15.08 13.55 -14.62
CA ASP A 182 -16.29 13.91 -15.37
C ASP A 182 -17.53 14.04 -14.47
N LEU A 183 -17.46 13.51 -13.24
CA LEU A 183 -18.54 13.56 -12.26
C LEU A 183 -18.39 14.70 -11.25
N LEU A 184 -17.26 15.41 -11.20
CA LEU A 184 -16.99 16.40 -10.13
C LEU A 184 -18.06 17.49 -10.04
N SER A 185 -18.61 17.94 -11.18
CA SER A 185 -19.61 19.01 -11.24
C SER A 185 -20.99 18.59 -10.70
N THR A 186 -21.26 17.28 -10.65
CA THR A 186 -22.53 16.69 -10.18
C THR A 186 -22.36 15.80 -8.96
N TYR A 187 -21.14 15.65 -8.44
CA TYR A 187 -20.85 14.75 -7.32
C TYR A 187 -21.57 15.22 -6.05
N ASP A 188 -22.25 14.30 -5.39
CA ASP A 188 -23.12 14.58 -4.23
C ASP A 188 -22.85 13.63 -3.04
N GLY A 189 -23.59 13.84 -1.95
CA GLY A 189 -23.49 13.02 -0.73
C GLY A 189 -23.90 11.57 -0.94
N ALA A 190 -24.87 11.29 -1.82
CA ALA A 190 -25.31 9.93 -2.11
C ALA A 190 -24.20 9.13 -2.83
N MET A 191 -23.51 9.75 -3.79
CA MET A 191 -22.32 9.18 -4.42
C MET A 191 -21.20 8.97 -3.40
N THR A 192 -20.92 9.98 -2.57
CA THR A 192 -19.88 9.91 -1.51
C THR A 192 -20.10 8.70 -0.62
N ARG A 193 -21.31 8.57 -0.06
CA ARG A 193 -21.71 7.43 0.76
C ARG A 193 -21.54 6.13 0.00
N ARG A 194 -22.12 6.00 -1.20
CA ARG A 194 -22.05 4.78 -2.03
C ARG A 194 -20.61 4.29 -2.25
N ILE A 195 -19.66 5.19 -2.49
CA ILE A 195 -18.25 4.81 -2.71
C ILE A 195 -17.62 4.24 -1.43
N VAL A 196 -17.76 4.92 -0.29
CA VAL A 196 -17.20 4.45 1.00
C VAL A 196 -17.78 3.08 1.37
N GLN A 197 -19.08 2.95 1.17
CA GLN A 197 -19.86 1.76 1.38
C GLN A 197 -19.42 0.58 0.49
N ARG A 198 -19.17 0.83 -0.80
CA ARG A 198 -18.56 -0.15 -1.71
C ARG A 198 -17.17 -0.58 -1.22
N SER A 199 -16.34 0.36 -0.76
CA SER A 199 -15.02 0.04 -0.20
C SER A 199 -15.14 -0.87 1.03
N CYS A 200 -16.05 -0.59 1.98
CA CYS A 200 -16.35 -1.46 3.11
C CYS A 200 -16.73 -2.88 2.67
N ALA A 201 -17.62 -3.00 1.69
CA ALA A 201 -18.05 -4.30 1.17
C ALA A 201 -16.88 -5.08 0.55
N ARG A 202 -16.06 -4.44 -0.29
CA ARG A 202 -14.88 -5.08 -0.93
C ARG A 202 -13.82 -5.50 0.10
N LEU A 203 -13.62 -4.67 1.12
CA LEU A 203 -12.68 -4.91 2.21
C LEU A 203 -13.20 -5.89 3.27
N GLN A 204 -14.44 -6.38 3.14
CA GLN A 204 -15.08 -7.30 4.09
C GLN A 204 -15.06 -6.76 5.54
N THR A 205 -15.41 -5.48 5.70
CA THR A 205 -15.37 -4.76 6.98
C THR A 205 -16.54 -3.79 7.11
N SER A 206 -17.01 -3.52 8.34
CA SER A 206 -18.10 -2.57 8.60
C SER A 206 -17.64 -1.10 8.62
N TYR A 207 -16.33 -0.85 8.68
CA TYR A 207 -15.75 0.50 8.70
C TYR A 207 -14.36 0.52 8.05
N VAL A 208 -13.92 1.71 7.64
CA VAL A 208 -12.56 1.98 7.12
C VAL A 208 -11.77 2.84 8.11
N ASP A 209 -10.51 2.51 8.35
CA ASP A 209 -9.67 3.22 9.32
C ASP A 209 -9.31 4.64 8.85
N LEU A 210 -9.00 4.81 7.56
CA LEU A 210 -8.74 6.11 6.96
C LEU A 210 -9.30 6.17 5.54
N VAL A 211 -10.12 7.19 5.26
CA VAL A 211 -10.52 7.54 3.89
C VAL A 211 -9.75 8.78 3.46
N GLN A 212 -8.91 8.62 2.43
CA GLN A 212 -8.10 9.69 1.87
C GLN A 212 -8.79 10.30 0.66
N PHE A 213 -9.24 11.54 0.80
CA PHE A 213 -10.02 12.24 -0.19
C PHE A 213 -9.13 12.84 -1.28
N HIS A 214 -9.39 12.48 -2.54
CA HIS A 214 -8.73 13.05 -3.72
C HIS A 214 -9.70 13.92 -4.51
N TRP A 215 -9.16 14.93 -5.20
CA TRP A 215 -9.92 15.74 -6.15
C TRP A 215 -9.05 16.17 -7.33
N TRP A 216 -9.51 15.84 -8.54
CA TRP A 216 -8.74 16.05 -9.77
C TRP A 216 -8.67 17.52 -10.19
N ASP A 217 -9.76 18.28 -10.02
CA ASP A 217 -9.85 19.68 -10.45
C ASP A 217 -10.30 20.60 -9.30
N LEU A 218 -9.34 21.31 -8.71
CA LEU A 218 -9.58 22.22 -7.58
C LEU A 218 -10.39 23.48 -7.97
N SER A 219 -10.58 23.75 -9.27
CA SER A 219 -11.49 24.81 -9.73
C SER A 219 -12.96 24.42 -9.53
N VAL A 220 -13.28 23.12 -9.51
CA VAL A 220 -14.62 22.62 -9.19
C VAL A 220 -14.77 22.53 -7.66
N ARG A 221 -15.33 23.60 -7.07
CA ARG A 221 -15.38 23.84 -5.61
C ARG A 221 -16.25 22.87 -4.80
N ARG A 222 -16.94 21.91 -5.44
CA ARG A 222 -17.79 20.91 -4.77
C ARG A 222 -17.05 20.02 -3.77
N TYR A 223 -15.73 19.94 -3.82
CA TYR A 223 -14.95 19.14 -2.88
C TYR A 223 -15.19 19.52 -1.41
N VAL A 224 -15.54 20.78 -1.09
CA VAL A 224 -15.85 21.20 0.29
C VAL A 224 -17.10 20.48 0.80
N GLN A 225 -18.16 20.48 0.00
CA GLN A 225 -19.41 19.78 0.34
C GLN A 225 -19.17 18.28 0.49
N VAL A 226 -18.38 17.67 -0.41
CA VAL A 226 -18.03 16.25 -0.36
C VAL A 226 -17.22 15.90 0.90
N ALA A 227 -16.27 16.76 1.28
CA ALA A 227 -15.48 16.56 2.50
C ALA A 227 -16.32 16.69 3.78
N LEU A 228 -17.32 17.58 3.81
CA LEU A 228 -18.28 17.65 4.91
C LEU A 228 -19.15 16.39 5.01
N GLN A 229 -19.54 15.79 3.88
CA GLN A 229 -20.23 14.51 3.86
C GLN A 229 -19.36 13.36 4.40
N LEU A 230 -18.04 13.38 4.14
CA LEU A 230 -17.11 12.45 4.80
C LEU A 230 -17.09 12.65 6.33
N ALA A 231 -17.21 13.88 6.81
CA ALA A 231 -17.29 14.17 8.25
C ALA A 231 -18.57 13.60 8.89
N GLU A 232 -19.71 13.66 8.18
CA GLU A 232 -20.95 12.99 8.60
C GLU A 232 -20.76 11.46 8.67
N LEU A 233 -20.15 10.85 7.64
CA LEU A 233 -19.84 9.41 7.65
C LEU A 233 -18.86 8.99 8.76
N LYS A 234 -17.96 9.90 9.19
CA LYS A 234 -17.12 9.69 10.36
C LYS A 234 -17.94 9.68 11.66
N GLN A 235 -18.90 10.60 11.80
CA GLN A 235 -19.80 10.63 12.97
C GLN A 235 -20.67 9.38 13.06
N GLU A 236 -21.06 8.81 11.92
CA GLU A 236 -21.80 7.54 11.85
C GLU A 236 -20.94 6.29 12.13
N GLY A 237 -19.62 6.43 12.21
CA GLY A 237 -18.70 5.33 12.46
C GLY A 237 -18.34 4.48 11.23
N LEU A 238 -18.79 4.86 10.03
CA LEU A 238 -18.40 4.19 8.78
C LEU A 238 -16.93 4.48 8.42
N ILE A 239 -16.45 5.66 8.82
CA ILE A 239 -15.07 6.10 8.63
C ILE A 239 -14.48 6.43 9.99
N ARG A 240 -13.28 5.93 10.30
CA ARG A 240 -12.61 6.27 11.56
C ARG A 240 -11.86 7.59 11.46
N GLU A 241 -11.09 7.83 10.40
CA GLU A 241 -10.37 9.09 10.16
C GLU A 241 -10.49 9.57 8.70
N ILE A 242 -10.35 10.90 8.52
CA ILE A 242 -10.39 11.55 7.21
C ILE A 242 -9.00 12.08 6.89
N GLY A 243 -8.46 11.66 5.74
CA GLY A 243 -7.24 12.20 5.17
C GLY A 243 -7.52 12.95 3.88
N LEU A 244 -6.60 13.80 3.47
CA LEU A 244 -6.55 14.35 2.11
C LEU A 244 -5.49 13.62 1.30
N THR A 245 -5.59 13.61 -0.01
CA THR A 245 -4.47 13.20 -0.88
C THR A 245 -4.29 14.22 -2.01
N ASN A 246 -3.06 14.75 -2.10
CA ASN A 246 -2.64 15.71 -3.12
C ASN A 246 -3.40 17.06 -3.13
N PHE A 247 -4.05 17.45 -2.03
CA PHE A 247 -4.56 18.81 -1.86
C PHE A 247 -3.41 19.79 -1.61
N ALA A 248 -3.48 20.98 -2.20
CA ALA A 248 -2.52 22.06 -1.91
C ALA A 248 -2.84 22.76 -0.58
N LEU A 249 -1.92 23.61 -0.11
CA LEU A 249 -2.03 24.27 1.19
C LEU A 249 -3.33 25.07 1.34
N GLN A 250 -3.69 25.87 0.33
CA GLN A 250 -4.88 26.71 0.39
C GLN A 250 -6.16 25.88 0.59
N GLN A 251 -6.35 24.80 -0.17
CA GLN A 251 -7.54 23.98 -0.06
C GLN A 251 -7.54 23.12 1.21
N THR A 252 -6.36 22.76 1.73
CA THR A 252 -6.23 22.09 3.03
C THR A 252 -6.72 22.99 4.16
N ARG A 253 -6.33 24.28 4.14
CA ARG A 253 -6.83 25.31 5.07
C ARG A 253 -8.34 25.49 4.97
N GLU A 254 -8.83 25.66 3.75
CA GLU A 254 -10.26 25.85 3.50
C GLU A 254 -11.11 24.70 4.05
N LEU A 255 -10.70 23.45 3.85
CA LEU A 255 -11.42 22.29 4.38
C LEU A 255 -11.43 22.27 5.91
N ARG A 256 -10.33 22.64 6.55
CA ARG A 256 -10.23 22.76 8.00
C ARG A 256 -11.13 23.88 8.54
N GLU A 257 -11.09 25.05 7.91
CA GLU A 257 -11.94 26.20 8.25
C GLU A 257 -13.43 25.89 8.07
N ALA A 258 -13.78 25.06 7.08
CA ALA A 258 -15.14 24.55 6.88
C ALA A 258 -15.60 23.56 7.96
N GLY A 259 -14.70 23.10 8.85
CA GLY A 259 -15.01 22.18 9.95
C GLY A 259 -14.73 20.70 9.65
N VAL A 260 -14.04 20.37 8.56
CA VAL A 260 -13.65 18.99 8.26
C VAL A 260 -12.51 18.56 9.21
N PRO A 261 -12.65 17.46 9.97
CA PRO A 261 -11.62 16.98 10.88
C PRO A 261 -10.51 16.24 10.12
N VAL A 262 -9.70 16.98 9.37
CA VAL A 262 -8.59 16.41 8.59
C VAL A 262 -7.49 15.92 9.54
N ALA A 263 -7.28 14.60 9.56
CA ALA A 263 -6.29 13.92 10.39
C ALA A 263 -4.94 13.72 9.68
N SER A 264 -4.95 13.61 8.35
CA SER A 264 -3.74 13.40 7.56
C SER A 264 -3.80 14.04 6.18
N THR A 265 -2.63 14.22 5.57
CA THR A 265 -2.49 14.52 4.14
C THR A 265 -1.46 13.59 3.51
N GLN A 266 -1.86 12.88 2.48
CA GLN A 266 -0.99 12.03 1.67
C GLN A 266 -0.45 12.84 0.49
N VAL A 267 0.87 12.97 0.39
CA VAL A 267 1.54 13.79 -0.63
C VAL A 267 2.79 13.12 -1.17
N GLN A 268 3.12 13.46 -2.42
CA GLN A 268 4.41 13.10 -2.99
C GLN A 268 5.51 13.85 -2.26
N LEU A 269 6.47 13.11 -1.70
CA LEU A 269 7.61 13.69 -1.00
C LEU A 269 8.82 12.79 -1.21
N SER A 270 9.82 13.28 -1.94
CA SER A 270 11.08 12.58 -2.20
C SER A 270 12.24 13.57 -2.21
N LEU A 271 13.47 13.08 -2.39
CA LEU A 271 14.62 13.97 -2.63
C LEU A 271 14.52 14.74 -3.95
N ILE A 272 13.70 14.27 -4.90
CA ILE A 272 13.50 14.88 -6.21
C ILE A 272 12.33 15.87 -6.18
N ASP A 273 11.22 15.50 -5.52
CA ASP A 273 10.02 16.33 -5.43
C ASP A 273 9.80 16.84 -4.00
N ARG A 274 10.12 18.11 -3.81
CA ARG A 274 10.02 18.84 -2.53
C ARG A 274 8.85 19.83 -2.47
N ARG A 275 7.93 19.82 -3.45
CA ARG A 275 6.83 20.82 -3.54
C ARG A 275 5.98 20.89 -2.28
N ALA A 276 5.75 19.78 -1.59
CA ALA A 276 5.01 19.77 -0.32
C ALA A 276 5.70 20.54 0.82
N GLU A 277 7.04 20.61 0.83
CA GLU A 277 7.76 21.48 1.76
C GLU A 277 7.86 22.90 1.23
N ALA A 278 8.19 23.08 -0.05
CA ALA A 278 8.38 24.39 -0.66
C ALA A 278 7.11 25.26 -0.61
N SER A 279 5.92 24.65 -0.76
CA SER A 279 4.62 25.33 -0.63
C SER A 279 4.25 25.71 0.81
N GLY A 280 5.00 25.24 1.81
CA GLY A 280 4.67 25.42 3.23
C GLY A 280 3.58 24.47 3.75
N LEU A 281 3.10 23.52 2.93
CA LEU A 281 2.10 22.52 3.34
C LEU A 281 2.59 21.68 4.52
N CYS A 282 3.83 21.16 4.47
CA CYS A 282 4.39 20.39 5.58
C CYS A 282 4.50 21.20 6.87
N SER A 283 4.91 22.47 6.80
CA SER A 283 5.00 23.34 7.98
C SER A 283 3.63 23.60 8.60
N TYR A 284 2.62 23.86 7.77
CA TYR A 284 1.23 24.02 8.23
C TYR A 284 0.72 22.73 8.88
N CYS A 285 0.98 21.56 8.27
CA CYS A 285 0.56 20.28 8.83
C CYS A 285 1.18 20.01 10.20
N ALA A 286 2.47 20.32 10.37
CA ALA A 286 3.15 20.18 11.66
C ALA A 286 2.56 21.10 12.74
N GLN A 287 2.18 22.33 12.38
CA GLN A 287 1.55 23.28 13.31
C GLN A 287 0.13 22.86 13.71
N GLU A 288 -0.64 22.32 12.76
CA GLU A 288 -2.06 21.98 12.92
C GLU A 288 -2.34 20.55 13.41
N GLY A 289 -1.28 19.79 13.70
CA GLY A 289 -1.39 18.39 14.11
C GLY A 289 -1.91 17.45 13.00
N ILE A 290 -1.68 17.79 11.73
CA ILE A 290 -2.06 16.96 10.58
C ILE A 290 -0.88 16.07 10.22
N ALA A 291 -1.10 14.75 10.19
CA ALA A 291 -0.06 13.79 9.84
C ALA A 291 0.24 13.82 8.34
N VAL A 292 1.51 13.98 7.94
CA VAL A 292 1.92 13.78 6.54
C VAL A 292 2.21 12.31 6.28
N LEU A 293 1.55 11.75 5.26
CA LEU A 293 1.83 10.40 4.74
C LEU A 293 2.58 10.54 3.41
N ALA A 294 3.89 10.28 3.43
CA ALA A 294 4.75 10.47 2.27
C ALA A 294 4.67 9.28 1.32
N TYR A 295 4.23 9.49 0.08
CA TYR A 295 4.36 8.49 -0.98
C TYR A 295 5.42 8.92 -2.00
N GLY A 296 5.88 7.96 -2.82
CA GLY A 296 6.78 8.27 -3.93
C GLY A 296 8.20 8.62 -3.53
N LEU A 297 8.55 8.45 -2.24
CA LEU A 297 9.87 8.75 -1.68
C LEU A 297 11.02 8.04 -2.40
N LEU A 298 10.80 6.85 -2.99
CA LEU A 298 11.79 6.11 -3.77
C LEU A 298 11.74 6.38 -5.27
N ALA A 299 10.88 7.30 -5.73
CA ALA A 299 10.72 7.69 -7.14
C ALA A 299 10.56 6.48 -8.09
N GLY A 300 9.64 5.56 -7.77
CA GLY A 300 9.41 4.36 -8.58
C GLY A 300 10.54 3.33 -8.51
N GLY A 301 11.48 3.51 -7.58
CA GLY A 301 12.68 2.71 -7.41
C GLY A 301 13.96 3.38 -7.94
N LEU A 302 13.87 4.57 -8.57
CA LEU A 302 15.04 5.30 -9.08
C LEU A 302 16.05 5.62 -7.98
N LEU A 303 15.57 5.92 -6.76
CA LEU A 303 16.41 6.15 -5.59
C LEU A 303 16.76 4.83 -4.88
N SER A 304 17.48 3.94 -5.59
CA SER A 304 17.97 2.67 -5.07
C SER A 304 19.30 2.25 -5.70
N ASP A 305 19.97 1.30 -5.07
CA ASP A 305 21.25 0.73 -5.53
C ASP A 305 21.20 0.20 -6.97
N LYS A 306 20.01 -0.23 -7.43
CA LYS A 306 19.77 -0.74 -8.80
C LYS A 306 20.21 0.24 -9.89
N TYR A 307 20.07 1.54 -9.66
CA TYR A 307 20.29 2.57 -10.68
C TYR A 307 21.63 3.28 -10.52
N LEU A 308 22.40 3.00 -9.47
CA LEU A 308 23.73 3.59 -9.30
C LEU A 308 24.68 3.08 -10.39
N GLY A 309 25.24 4.01 -11.18
CA GLY A 309 26.12 3.70 -12.30
C GLY A 309 25.41 3.11 -13.53
N ALA A 310 24.08 3.01 -13.52
CA ALA A 310 23.32 2.53 -14.65
C ALA A 310 23.21 3.60 -15.76
N ALA A 311 23.13 3.17 -17.01
CA ALA A 311 22.79 4.04 -18.13
C ALA A 311 21.32 4.52 -18.03
N PRO A 312 20.99 5.69 -18.60
CA PRO A 312 19.60 6.15 -18.69
C PRO A 312 18.68 5.09 -19.30
N LEU A 313 17.45 4.99 -18.78
CA LEU A 313 16.44 4.11 -19.36
C LEU A 313 16.05 4.63 -20.75
N SER A 314 15.99 3.73 -21.74
CA SER A 314 15.49 4.06 -23.07
C SER A 314 13.96 4.04 -23.07
N ALA A 315 13.32 4.93 -23.83
CA ALA A 315 11.87 4.97 -24.03
C ALA A 315 11.28 3.65 -24.60
N SER A 316 12.14 2.80 -25.17
CA SER A 316 11.81 1.46 -25.70
C SER A 316 11.94 0.33 -24.68
N SER A 317 12.29 0.63 -23.42
CA SER A 317 12.46 -0.41 -22.41
C SER A 317 11.08 -1.01 -22.07
N GLN A 318 10.81 -2.20 -22.60
CA GLN A 318 9.52 -2.93 -22.50
C GLN A 318 9.14 -3.37 -21.06
N ASN A 319 9.75 -2.76 -20.04
CA ASN A 319 9.82 -3.24 -18.67
C ASN A 319 9.38 -2.21 -17.62
N GLU A 320 8.77 -1.09 -18.02
CA GLU A 320 8.43 0.01 -17.14
C GLU A 320 7.04 -0.12 -16.50
N THR A 321 6.99 -0.10 -15.17
CA THR A 321 5.71 0.05 -14.44
C THR A 321 5.18 1.48 -14.62
N ARG A 322 3.86 1.66 -14.60
CA ARG A 322 3.23 3.00 -14.65
C ARG A 322 3.81 4.00 -13.63
N SER A 323 4.13 3.54 -12.43
CA SER A 323 4.77 4.38 -11.42
C SER A 323 6.15 4.86 -11.88
N LEU A 324 6.97 3.98 -12.47
CA LEU A 324 8.30 4.34 -12.95
C LEU A 324 8.22 5.39 -14.07
N THR A 325 7.30 5.21 -15.04
CA THR A 325 7.06 6.21 -16.09
C THR A 325 6.71 7.58 -15.50
N LYS A 326 5.84 7.62 -14.48
CA LYS A 326 5.53 8.87 -13.77
C LYS A 326 6.79 9.53 -13.20
N TYR A 327 7.62 8.78 -12.47
CA TYR A 327 8.78 9.36 -11.79
C TYR A 327 9.95 9.67 -12.73
N LEU A 328 10.02 9.05 -13.90
CA LEU A 328 10.95 9.47 -14.96
C LEU A 328 10.61 10.87 -15.46
N LEU A 329 9.33 11.17 -15.72
CA LEU A 329 8.92 12.55 -16.08
C LEU A 329 9.29 13.55 -14.99
N VAL A 330 9.06 13.19 -13.72
CA VAL A 330 9.44 14.04 -12.57
C VAL A 330 10.95 14.26 -12.52
N LEU A 331 11.74 13.22 -12.81
CA LEU A 331 13.19 13.32 -12.83
C LEU A 331 13.67 14.22 -13.98
N GLU A 332 13.11 14.07 -15.18
CA GLU A 332 13.47 14.91 -16.34
C GLU A 332 13.26 16.40 -16.03
N GLU A 333 12.13 16.77 -15.42
CA GLU A 333 11.87 18.15 -15.00
C GLU A 333 12.82 18.63 -13.89
N ALA A 334 13.29 17.71 -13.05
CA ALA A 334 14.15 18.02 -11.91
C ALA A 334 15.66 17.98 -12.23
N GLY A 335 16.09 17.84 -13.49
CA GLY A 335 17.51 17.84 -13.88
C GLY A 335 18.04 16.52 -14.47
N GLY A 336 17.16 15.53 -14.65
CA GLY A 336 17.42 14.32 -15.43
C GLY A 336 18.41 13.34 -14.81
N TRP A 337 18.85 12.39 -15.63
CA TRP A 337 19.73 11.30 -15.18
C TRP A 337 21.04 11.74 -14.52
N PRO A 338 21.76 12.79 -14.98
CA PRO A 338 22.98 13.24 -14.33
C PRO A 338 22.77 13.66 -12.88
N ALA A 339 21.68 14.40 -12.60
CA ALA A 339 21.30 14.79 -11.25
C ALA A 339 20.98 13.56 -10.37
N LEU A 340 20.25 12.58 -10.93
CA LEU A 340 20.01 11.31 -10.25
C LEU A 340 21.32 10.61 -9.87
N GLN A 341 22.27 10.49 -10.78
CA GLN A 341 23.54 9.80 -10.51
C GLN A 341 24.36 10.49 -9.42
N ALA A 342 24.43 11.82 -9.43
CA ALA A 342 25.10 12.59 -8.37
C ALA A 342 24.43 12.36 -7.01
N MET A 343 23.10 12.36 -6.96
CA MET A 343 22.36 12.06 -5.74
C MET A 343 22.62 10.63 -5.24
N LEU A 344 22.57 9.64 -6.15
CA LEU A 344 22.81 8.22 -5.82
C LEU A 344 24.21 7.99 -5.27
N GLN A 345 25.23 8.67 -5.81
CA GLN A 345 26.60 8.61 -5.29
C GLN A 345 26.70 9.11 -3.84
N THR A 346 26.06 10.25 -3.53
CA THR A 346 25.98 10.73 -2.14
C THR A 346 25.22 9.75 -1.24
N LEU A 347 24.06 9.25 -1.68
CA LEU A 347 23.27 8.29 -0.90
C LEU A 347 24.06 7.01 -0.61
N ARG A 348 24.83 6.51 -1.58
CA ARG A 348 25.70 5.34 -1.40
C ARG A 348 26.78 5.62 -0.35
N ARG A 349 27.50 6.74 -0.46
CA ARG A 349 28.51 7.14 0.54
C ARG A 349 27.91 7.28 1.94
N VAL A 350 26.72 7.87 2.05
CA VAL A 350 26.00 8.02 3.32
C VAL A 350 25.62 6.65 3.88
N ALA A 351 25.10 5.75 3.05
CA ALA A 351 24.75 4.38 3.44
C ALA A 351 25.98 3.60 3.93
N ASP A 352 27.11 3.68 3.22
CA ASP A 352 28.38 3.01 3.59
C ASP A 352 28.88 3.42 4.98
N ARG A 353 28.61 4.67 5.40
CA ARG A 353 28.96 5.13 6.76
C ARG A 353 28.05 4.59 7.86
N GLN A 354 26.84 4.13 7.52
CA GLN A 354 25.90 3.62 8.52
C GLN A 354 26.22 2.17 8.88
N THR A 355 26.19 1.29 7.89
CA THR A 355 26.53 -0.13 8.06
C THR A 355 27.05 -0.70 6.72
N PRO A 356 27.80 -1.82 6.74
CA PRO A 356 28.27 -2.48 5.51
C PRO A 356 27.15 -2.93 4.57
N THR A 357 25.92 -3.08 5.08
CA THR A 357 24.77 -3.62 4.33
C THR A 357 23.64 -2.61 4.13
N ALA A 358 23.79 -1.37 4.61
CA ALA A 358 22.78 -0.35 4.43
C ALA A 358 22.59 -0.05 2.93
N THR A 359 21.35 0.15 2.52
CA THR A 359 20.99 0.41 1.12
C THR A 359 20.66 1.88 0.90
N ILE A 360 20.75 2.33 -0.35
CA ILE A 360 20.31 3.67 -0.74
C ILE A 360 18.84 3.88 -0.37
N ALA A 361 17.99 2.89 -0.60
CA ALA A 361 16.57 2.96 -0.29
C ALA A 361 16.31 3.17 1.20
N GLN A 362 17.08 2.50 2.08
CA GLN A 362 16.96 2.68 3.53
C GLN A 362 17.36 4.10 3.97
N VAL A 363 18.43 4.67 3.40
CA VAL A 363 18.82 6.07 3.68
C VAL A 363 17.72 7.04 3.26
N VAL A 364 17.10 6.82 2.09
CA VAL A 364 16.01 7.68 1.59
C VAL A 364 14.77 7.60 2.48
N ILE A 365 14.40 6.39 2.92
CA ILE A 365 13.29 6.19 3.87
C ILE A 365 13.59 6.89 5.20
N ALA A 366 14.79 6.68 5.77
CA ALA A 366 15.20 7.30 7.03
C ALA A 366 15.23 8.84 6.94
N TRP A 367 15.76 9.38 5.84
CA TRP A 367 15.72 10.82 5.57
C TRP A 367 14.28 11.35 5.48
N THR A 368 13.39 10.63 4.80
CA THR A 368 11.98 11.03 4.68
C THR A 368 11.28 11.01 6.05
N LEU A 369 11.53 9.97 6.86
CA LEU A 369 11.01 9.85 8.22
C LEU A 369 11.67 10.82 9.21
N SER A 370 12.79 11.46 8.88
CA SER A 370 13.36 12.51 9.74
C SER A 370 12.61 13.85 9.61
N ARG A 371 11.77 14.02 8.57
CA ARG A 371 11.05 15.28 8.35
C ARG A 371 9.96 15.45 9.43
N PRO A 372 9.87 16.60 10.13
CA PRO A 372 9.00 16.76 11.30
C PRO A 372 7.52 16.47 11.06
N ALA A 373 6.99 16.83 9.89
CA ALA A 373 5.57 16.63 9.57
C ALA A 373 5.25 15.18 9.16
N VAL A 374 6.26 14.38 8.79
CA VAL A 374 6.06 13.03 8.23
C VAL A 374 5.82 12.02 9.35
N ALA A 375 4.56 11.63 9.48
CA ALA A 375 4.16 10.57 10.39
C ALA A 375 4.60 9.20 9.84
N SER A 376 4.34 8.95 8.55
CA SER A 376 4.61 7.66 7.93
C SER A 376 5.08 7.79 6.48
N ALA A 377 5.94 6.86 6.07
CA ALA A 377 6.32 6.64 4.67
C ALA A 377 5.55 5.46 4.09
N ILE A 378 4.99 5.64 2.89
CA ILE A 378 4.25 4.61 2.17
C ILE A 378 5.20 3.94 1.18
N VAL A 379 5.55 2.68 1.46
CA VAL A 379 6.52 1.89 0.69
C VAL A 379 5.82 0.72 0.04
N GLY A 380 6.02 0.54 -1.27
CA GLY A 380 5.34 -0.50 -2.04
C GLY A 380 5.76 -1.92 -1.63
N ALA A 381 4.78 -2.81 -1.50
CA ALA A 381 4.99 -4.23 -1.23
C ALA A 381 5.24 -5.03 -2.52
N ARG A 382 6.51 -5.21 -2.91
CA ARG A 382 6.88 -6.24 -3.88
C ARG A 382 7.55 -7.42 -3.17
N GLY A 383 6.72 -8.41 -2.82
CA GLY A 383 7.14 -9.71 -2.30
C GLY A 383 7.68 -9.69 -0.87
N VAL A 384 7.70 -10.87 -0.23
CA VAL A 384 8.20 -11.07 1.13
C VAL A 384 9.65 -10.60 1.31
N GLY A 385 10.50 -10.77 0.29
CA GLY A 385 11.94 -10.46 0.38
C GLY A 385 12.31 -8.98 0.52
N GLN A 386 11.35 -8.05 0.46
CA GLN A 386 11.57 -6.62 0.70
C GLN A 386 11.11 -6.16 2.10
N ILE A 387 10.41 -7.03 2.85
CA ILE A 387 9.87 -6.71 4.19
C ILE A 387 11.01 -6.38 5.14
N SER A 388 12.02 -7.27 5.22
CA SER A 388 13.16 -7.14 6.11
C SER A 388 13.97 -5.86 5.85
N SER A 389 14.21 -5.54 4.57
CA SER A 389 14.91 -4.31 4.16
C SER A 389 14.12 -3.04 4.53
N THR A 390 12.80 -3.06 4.30
CA THR A 390 11.92 -1.92 4.62
C THR A 390 11.81 -1.69 6.13
N LEU A 391 11.70 -2.77 6.91
CA LEU A 391 11.69 -2.69 8.38
C LEU A 391 13.02 -2.16 8.91
N ALA A 392 14.15 -2.66 8.40
CA ALA A 392 15.47 -2.17 8.77
C ALA A 392 15.66 -0.67 8.49
N ALA A 393 15.00 -0.12 7.47
CA ALA A 393 15.02 1.32 7.21
C ALA A 393 14.49 2.16 8.38
N THR A 394 13.53 1.64 9.15
CA THR A 394 12.96 2.33 10.33
C THR A 394 13.90 2.37 11.52
N LEU A 395 14.90 1.48 11.52
CA LEU A 395 15.92 1.38 12.56
C LEU A 395 17.15 2.22 12.24
N LEU A 396 17.30 2.64 10.98
CA LEU A 396 18.42 3.46 10.53
C LEU A 396 18.28 4.90 11.08
N ARG A 397 19.20 5.30 11.95
CA ARG A 397 19.28 6.65 12.49
C ARG A 397 20.42 7.41 11.82
N LEU A 398 20.06 8.26 10.86
CA LEU A 398 21.02 9.16 10.23
C LEU A 398 21.39 10.28 11.21
N ASP A 399 22.68 10.54 11.36
CA ASP A 399 23.16 11.70 12.10
C ASP A 399 22.85 13.01 11.35
N GLU A 400 22.95 14.12 12.07
CA GLU A 400 22.65 15.46 11.53
C GLU A 400 23.53 15.79 10.32
N ALA A 401 24.80 15.38 10.36
CA ALA A 401 25.75 15.57 9.25
C ALA A 401 25.32 14.82 7.98
N SER A 402 24.87 13.57 8.10
CA SER A 402 24.39 12.78 6.96
C SER A 402 23.07 13.32 6.42
N LEU A 403 22.15 13.74 7.30
CA LEU A 403 20.90 14.39 6.89
C LEU A 403 21.18 15.70 6.13
N ALA A 404 22.11 16.51 6.62
CA ALA A 404 22.52 17.76 5.99
C ALA A 404 23.20 17.51 4.64
N GLU A 405 24.10 16.53 4.54
CA GLU A 405 24.77 16.16 3.28
C GLU A 405 23.78 15.71 2.21
N VAL A 406 22.82 14.86 2.59
CA VAL A 406 21.76 14.39 1.67
C VAL A 406 20.89 15.56 1.20
N THR A 407 20.44 16.42 2.12
CA THR A 407 19.61 17.59 1.77
C THR A 407 20.39 18.57 0.88
N ALA A 408 21.61 18.94 1.26
CA ALA A 408 22.43 19.87 0.48
C ALA A 408 22.76 19.33 -0.92
N THR A 409 22.98 18.02 -1.06
CA THR A 409 23.18 17.42 -2.37
C THR A 409 21.90 17.52 -3.21
N ALA A 410 20.74 17.17 -2.65
CA ALA A 410 19.46 17.26 -3.36
C ALA A 410 19.19 18.69 -3.84
N ASP A 411 19.40 19.69 -2.98
CA ASP A 411 19.22 21.12 -3.31
C ASP A 411 20.20 21.60 -4.39
N ALA A 412 21.40 21.01 -4.47
CA ALA A 412 22.41 21.38 -5.45
C ALA A 412 22.22 20.71 -6.82
N VAL A 413 21.71 19.47 -6.85
CA VAL A 413 21.64 18.68 -8.09
C VAL A 413 20.26 18.70 -8.74
N PHE A 414 19.19 18.85 -7.96
CA PHE A 414 17.83 18.87 -8.51
C PHE A 414 17.30 20.29 -8.67
N THR A 415 16.71 20.56 -9.82
CA THR A 415 15.94 21.78 -10.08
C THR A 415 14.60 21.68 -9.34
N PRO A 416 14.21 22.68 -8.53
CA PRO A 416 12.88 22.70 -7.91
C PRO A 416 11.77 22.63 -8.96
N LEU A 417 10.89 21.63 -8.80
CA LEU A 417 9.73 21.47 -9.67
C LEU A 417 8.76 22.65 -9.52
N PRO A 418 8.17 23.15 -10.61
CA PRO A 418 7.25 24.28 -10.55
C PRO A 418 5.88 23.87 -9.97
N GLY A 419 5.19 24.86 -9.42
CA GLY A 419 3.80 24.76 -8.99
C GLY A 419 3.60 24.07 -7.64
N GLU A 420 2.32 23.92 -7.29
CA GLU A 420 1.88 23.32 -6.04
C GLU A 420 1.94 21.78 -6.07
N VAL A 421 1.66 21.18 -4.91
CA VAL A 421 1.53 19.73 -4.77
C VAL A 421 0.59 19.17 -5.83
N TYR A 422 1.12 18.24 -6.63
CA TYR A 422 0.39 17.50 -7.66
C TYR A 422 -0.17 18.38 -8.81
N GLU A 423 0.32 19.62 -8.97
CA GLU A 423 -0.18 20.53 -10.00
C GLU A 423 0.12 20.02 -11.42
N LEU A 424 1.34 19.53 -11.67
CA LEU A 424 1.75 18.98 -12.97
C LEU A 424 0.83 17.83 -13.39
N GLU A 425 0.48 16.95 -12.47
CA GLU A 425 -0.42 15.82 -12.69
C GLU A 425 -1.88 16.23 -12.95
N ARG A 426 -2.29 17.46 -12.59
CA ARG A 426 -3.62 18.00 -12.91
C ARG A 426 -3.68 18.66 -14.29
N LYS A 427 -2.53 19.03 -14.87
CA LYS A 427 -2.45 19.63 -16.21
C LYS A 427 -2.60 18.54 -17.27
N ARG A 428 -3.85 18.22 -17.62
CA ARG A 428 -4.26 17.10 -18.50
C ARG A 428 -3.52 17.04 -19.84
N GLU A 429 -3.29 18.20 -20.46
CA GLU A 429 -2.61 18.30 -21.76
C GLU A 429 -1.09 18.27 -21.63
N GLY A 430 -0.56 18.37 -20.41
CA GLY A 430 0.86 18.29 -20.13
C GLY A 430 1.38 16.85 -20.06
N PRO A 431 2.71 16.66 -20.08
CA PRO A 431 3.33 15.34 -20.09
C PRO A 431 2.92 14.50 -18.87
N HIS A 432 2.91 15.10 -17.68
CA HIS A 432 2.49 14.43 -16.45
C HIS A 432 1.00 14.08 -16.43
N GLY A 433 0.14 15.00 -16.89
CA GLY A 433 -1.31 14.77 -16.89
C GLY A 433 -1.76 13.73 -17.92
N SER A 434 -1.07 13.63 -19.05
CA SER A 434 -1.42 12.71 -20.14
C SER A 434 -1.33 11.21 -19.79
N ILE A 435 -0.50 10.87 -18.79
CA ILE A 435 -0.34 9.48 -18.32
C ILE A 435 -1.31 9.11 -17.18
N MET A 436 -2.02 10.10 -16.64
CA MET A 436 -2.97 9.90 -15.55
C MET A 436 -4.30 9.34 -16.07
N ARG A 437 -4.99 8.60 -15.21
CA ARG A 437 -6.34 8.07 -15.50
C ARG A 437 -7.35 8.76 -14.59
N TYR A 438 -8.11 9.68 -15.15
CA TYR A 438 -9.02 10.57 -14.42
C TYR A 438 -10.43 10.01 -14.19
N ASN A 439 -10.86 9.05 -15.02
CA ASN A 439 -12.21 8.49 -15.01
C ASN A 439 -12.14 6.95 -14.98
N LEU A 440 -11.81 6.39 -13.82
CA LEU A 440 -11.61 4.95 -13.65
C LEU A 440 -12.83 4.23 -13.08
N GLN A 441 -13.78 4.96 -12.49
CA GLN A 441 -15.00 4.41 -11.91
C GLN A 441 -16.18 4.36 -12.90
N ALA A 442 -16.09 5.05 -14.04
CA ALA A 442 -17.18 5.22 -14.99
C ALA A 442 -17.59 3.90 -15.69
N PRO A 443 -18.87 3.75 -16.08
CA PRO A 443 -19.35 2.59 -16.82
C PRO A 443 -18.63 2.47 -18.18
N GLY A 444 -17.72 1.50 -18.30
CA GLY A 444 -16.86 1.30 -19.47
C GLY A 444 -15.36 1.32 -19.15
N GLY A 445 -14.95 1.74 -17.95
CA GLY A 445 -13.61 1.56 -17.41
C GLY A 445 -13.39 0.16 -16.82
N THR A 446 -12.14 -0.17 -16.46
CA THR A 446 -11.78 -1.47 -15.86
C THR A 446 -12.52 -1.75 -14.55
N ALA A 447 -12.89 -0.72 -13.77
CA ALA A 447 -13.66 -0.90 -12.53
C ALA A 447 -15.11 -1.38 -12.76
N ALA A 448 -15.70 -1.10 -13.92
CA ALA A 448 -17.04 -1.59 -14.28
C ALA A 448 -17.04 -3.06 -14.73
N ALA A 449 -15.87 -3.57 -15.14
CA ALA A 449 -15.64 -5.00 -15.37
C ALA A 449 -15.45 -5.72 -14.03
N ASP A 450 -14.65 -5.17 -13.12
CA ASP A 450 -14.49 -5.68 -11.75
C ASP A 450 -15.81 -5.71 -10.97
N GLU A 451 -16.67 -4.70 -11.09
CA GLU A 451 -17.99 -4.70 -10.45
C GLU A 451 -18.91 -5.79 -11.01
N LEU A 452 -18.75 -6.15 -12.28
CA LEU A 452 -19.47 -7.27 -12.90
C LEU A 452 -18.86 -8.63 -12.48
N GLU A 453 -17.54 -8.72 -12.35
CA GLU A 453 -16.83 -9.89 -11.80
C GLU A 453 -17.20 -10.11 -10.32
N ASP A 454 -17.23 -9.05 -9.49
CA ASP A 454 -17.64 -9.08 -8.09
C ASP A 454 -19.08 -9.63 -7.97
N ARG A 455 -19.97 -9.23 -8.88
CA ARG A 455 -21.35 -9.73 -8.96
C ARG A 455 -21.43 -11.20 -9.40
N ILE A 456 -20.57 -11.63 -10.31
CA ILE A 456 -20.50 -13.02 -10.79
C ILE A 456 -19.95 -13.93 -9.68
N ALA A 457 -18.83 -13.55 -9.06
CA ALA A 457 -18.18 -14.32 -7.99
C ALA A 457 -19.09 -14.47 -6.76
N TRP A 458 -19.85 -13.43 -6.40
CA TRP A 458 -20.86 -13.51 -5.34
C TRP A 458 -21.97 -14.52 -5.67
N ALA A 459 -22.48 -14.48 -6.90
CA ALA A 459 -23.56 -15.35 -7.33
C ALA A 459 -23.09 -16.81 -7.44
N GLU A 460 -21.82 -17.05 -7.78
CA GLU A 460 -21.17 -18.36 -7.73
C GLU A 460 -20.99 -18.86 -6.29
N ALA A 461 -20.56 -17.99 -5.35
CA ALA A 461 -20.44 -18.35 -3.94
C ALA A 461 -21.78 -18.73 -3.29
N CYS A 462 -22.88 -18.12 -3.75
CA CYS A 462 -24.24 -18.52 -3.34
C CYS A 462 -24.65 -19.90 -3.87
N LEU A 463 -24.04 -20.38 -4.95
CA LEU A 463 -24.30 -21.69 -5.56
C LEU A 463 -23.42 -22.81 -4.95
N ASP A 464 -22.21 -22.48 -4.49
CA ASP A 464 -21.21 -23.46 -4.03
C ASP A 464 -21.31 -23.84 -2.54
N ASP A 465 -22.18 -23.20 -1.74
CA ASP A 465 -22.32 -23.51 -0.32
C ASP A 465 -23.13 -24.80 -0.07
N GLN A 466 -22.48 -25.95 -0.24
CA GLN A 466 -23.01 -27.27 0.13
C GLN A 466 -23.19 -27.47 1.65
N ARG A 467 -22.73 -26.56 2.53
CA ARG A 467 -22.91 -26.69 4.00
C ARG A 467 -24.30 -26.27 4.46
N LEU A 468 -25.01 -25.45 3.67
CA LEU A 468 -26.40 -25.06 3.93
C LEU A 468 -27.40 -26.21 3.69
N VAL A 469 -27.09 -27.10 2.73
CA VAL A 469 -27.96 -28.24 2.35
C VAL A 469 -28.01 -29.34 3.43
N ALA A 470 -26.99 -29.43 4.29
CA ALA A 470 -26.86 -30.51 5.27
C ALA A 470 -27.61 -30.28 6.61
N SER A 471 -28.13 -29.09 6.87
CA SER A 471 -28.63 -28.72 8.22
C SER A 471 -30.08 -29.11 8.52
N GLY A 472 -30.86 -29.56 7.53
CA GLY A 472 -32.17 -30.20 7.73
C GLY A 472 -33.27 -29.35 8.39
N ASP A 473 -33.03 -28.07 8.71
CA ASP A 473 -34.03 -27.19 9.30
C ASP A 473 -34.38 -26.03 8.35
N GLY A 474 -35.54 -26.17 7.70
CA GLY A 474 -36.11 -25.19 6.77
C GLY A 474 -36.48 -23.84 7.40
N ALA A 475 -36.24 -23.63 8.70
CA ALA A 475 -36.35 -22.32 9.36
C ALA A 475 -35.02 -21.52 9.38
N SER A 476 -33.88 -22.17 9.12
CA SER A 476 -32.55 -21.56 9.25
C SER A 476 -32.01 -20.97 7.94
N ALA A 477 -32.32 -21.56 6.78
CA ALA A 477 -31.99 -21.00 5.46
C ALA A 477 -32.79 -19.72 5.14
N ARG A 478 -34.08 -19.69 5.50
CA ARG A 478 -34.96 -18.51 5.36
C ARG A 478 -34.53 -17.33 6.25
N ARG A 479 -33.87 -17.60 7.39
CA ARG A 479 -33.29 -16.58 8.27
C ARG A 479 -31.94 -16.04 7.76
N TYR A 480 -31.17 -16.83 7.02
CA TYR A 480 -29.92 -16.37 6.38
C TYR A 480 -30.19 -15.56 5.09
N VAL A 481 -31.19 -15.95 4.30
CA VAL A 481 -31.70 -15.16 3.16
C VAL A 481 -32.36 -13.85 3.62
N ALA A 482 -32.95 -13.83 4.82
CA ALA A 482 -33.37 -12.60 5.50
C ALA A 482 -32.20 -11.82 6.16
N ALA A 483 -31.05 -12.45 6.45
CA ALA A 483 -29.88 -11.82 7.10
C ALA A 483 -28.97 -11.02 6.14
N ARG A 484 -29.07 -11.19 4.83
CA ARG A 484 -28.47 -10.28 3.82
C ARG A 484 -29.50 -9.53 2.97
N ARG A 485 -30.77 -9.55 3.40
CA ARG A 485 -31.65 -8.39 3.29
C ARG A 485 -31.00 -7.16 3.95
N PHE A 486 -30.00 -7.39 4.81
CA PHE A 486 -28.96 -6.43 5.17
C PHE A 486 -27.95 -6.16 4.04
N GLU A 487 -27.83 -4.97 3.47
CA GLU A 487 -28.75 -3.85 3.41
C GLU A 487 -27.94 -2.76 2.70
N HIS A 488 -28.56 -2.15 1.69
CA HIS A 488 -28.51 -0.70 1.48
C HIS A 488 -27.38 -0.05 0.66
N GLN A 489 -26.38 -0.76 0.14
CA GLN A 489 -25.18 -0.09 -0.43
C GLN A 489 -24.80 -0.41 -1.89
N ALA A 490 -25.33 -1.49 -2.46
CA ALA A 490 -24.90 -1.99 -3.78
C ALA A 490 -25.74 -1.50 -4.98
N GLY A 491 -26.72 -0.61 -4.78
CA GLY A 491 -27.41 0.08 -5.88
C GLY A 491 -28.23 -0.79 -6.85
N VAL A 492 -28.59 -2.03 -6.49
CA VAL A 492 -29.54 -2.84 -7.26
C VAL A 492 -30.96 -2.41 -6.89
N HIS A 493 -31.83 -2.20 -7.89
CA HIS A 493 -33.23 -1.86 -7.65
C HIS A 493 -33.90 -2.94 -6.80
N LEU A 494 -34.47 -2.51 -5.67
CA LEU A 494 -35.07 -3.32 -4.59
C LEU A 494 -35.98 -4.45 -5.13
N GLU A 495 -36.70 -4.19 -6.22
CA GLU A 495 -37.71 -5.09 -6.79
C GLU A 495 -37.12 -6.39 -7.39
N GLU A 496 -35.91 -6.36 -7.96
CA GLU A 496 -35.31 -7.56 -8.60
C GLU A 496 -34.76 -8.56 -7.57
N ALA A 497 -34.19 -8.07 -6.46
CA ALA A 497 -33.66 -8.90 -5.38
C ALA A 497 -34.80 -9.57 -4.58
N GLU A 498 -35.89 -8.84 -4.34
CA GLU A 498 -37.09 -9.39 -3.72
C GLU A 498 -37.78 -10.44 -4.60
N ALA A 499 -37.77 -10.27 -5.93
CA ALA A 499 -38.31 -11.25 -6.88
C ALA A 499 -37.50 -12.56 -6.97
N LEU A 500 -36.19 -12.50 -6.69
CA LEU A 500 -35.30 -13.68 -6.67
C LEU A 500 -35.44 -14.49 -5.36
N ALA A 501 -35.65 -13.80 -4.23
CA ALA A 501 -35.85 -14.43 -2.91
C ALA A 501 -37.26 -15.00 -2.68
N ALA A 502 -38.23 -14.65 -3.53
CA ALA A 502 -39.64 -15.04 -3.40
C ALA A 502 -39.99 -16.42 -3.97
N GLY A 503 -39.01 -17.27 -4.29
CA GLY A 503 -39.26 -18.64 -4.73
C GLY A 503 -39.95 -19.47 -3.64
N PRO A 504 -40.95 -20.31 -3.97
CA PRO A 504 -41.68 -21.12 -2.99
C PRO A 504 -40.83 -22.19 -2.29
N ASN A 505 -39.67 -22.57 -2.85
CA ASN A 505 -38.72 -23.52 -2.27
C ASN A 505 -37.25 -23.24 -2.69
N ASP A 506 -36.31 -23.93 -2.04
CA ASP A 506 -34.86 -23.72 -2.19
C ASP A 506 -34.34 -24.05 -3.61
N GLU A 507 -34.98 -25.00 -4.30
CA GLU A 507 -34.61 -25.46 -5.64
C GLU A 507 -34.93 -24.40 -6.72
N GLU A 508 -36.07 -23.71 -6.59
CA GLU A 508 -36.47 -22.64 -7.51
C GLU A 508 -35.66 -21.35 -7.30
N ALA A 509 -35.24 -21.07 -6.05
CA ALA A 509 -34.33 -19.97 -5.73
C ALA A 509 -32.93 -20.20 -6.33
N ALA A 510 -32.39 -21.43 -6.22
CA ALA A 510 -31.11 -21.82 -6.82
C ALA A 510 -31.13 -21.74 -8.35
N ALA A 511 -32.21 -22.21 -9.00
CA ALA A 511 -32.36 -22.12 -10.46
C ALA A 511 -32.39 -20.66 -10.96
N ARG A 512 -33.05 -19.75 -10.22
CA ARG A 512 -33.10 -18.33 -10.55
C ARG A 512 -31.75 -17.62 -10.33
N ALA A 513 -31.00 -18.01 -9.29
CA ALA A 513 -29.63 -17.56 -9.09
C ALA A 513 -28.71 -17.98 -10.25
N ALA A 514 -28.80 -19.24 -10.70
CA ALA A 514 -28.05 -19.74 -11.86
C ALA A 514 -28.38 -18.97 -13.16
N GLN A 515 -29.66 -18.65 -13.42
CA GLN A 515 -30.06 -17.82 -14.56
C GLN A 515 -29.55 -16.38 -14.48
N LEU A 516 -29.41 -15.82 -13.27
CA LEU A 516 -28.78 -14.52 -13.07
C LEU A 516 -27.28 -14.58 -13.41
N VAL A 517 -26.55 -15.61 -12.95
CA VAL A 517 -25.14 -15.83 -13.30
C VAL A 517 -24.96 -15.90 -14.82
N GLU A 518 -25.80 -16.65 -15.50
CA GLU A 518 -25.73 -16.81 -16.95
C GLU A 518 -25.98 -15.48 -17.69
N ARG A 519 -26.97 -14.69 -17.25
CA ARG A 519 -27.22 -13.34 -17.79
C ARG A 519 -26.06 -12.38 -17.56
N LEU A 520 -25.47 -12.38 -16.37
CA LEU A 520 -24.31 -11.54 -16.05
C LEU A 520 -23.07 -11.94 -16.86
N ARG A 521 -22.82 -13.24 -17.02
CA ARG A 521 -21.76 -13.76 -17.91
C ARG A 521 -22.00 -13.39 -19.38
N LEU A 522 -23.25 -13.38 -19.84
CA LEU A 522 -23.59 -12.93 -21.20
C LEU A 522 -23.31 -11.43 -21.38
N GLN A 523 -23.66 -10.61 -20.39
CA GLN A 523 -23.39 -9.18 -20.37
C GLN A 523 -21.88 -8.87 -20.35
N MET A 524 -21.09 -9.69 -19.64
CA MET A 524 -19.63 -9.60 -19.62
C MET A 524 -19.02 -9.91 -20.99
N ARG A 525 -19.48 -10.99 -21.64
CA ARG A 525 -19.04 -11.39 -22.99
C ARG A 525 -19.38 -10.36 -24.05
N THR A 526 -20.58 -9.79 -24.01
CA THR A 526 -20.99 -8.74 -24.96
C THR A 526 -20.18 -7.46 -24.79
N ARG A 527 -19.89 -7.04 -23.54
CA ARG A 527 -18.99 -5.90 -23.28
C ARG A 527 -17.56 -6.16 -23.75
N GLY A 528 -17.03 -7.36 -23.52
CA GLY A 528 -15.71 -7.77 -24.03
C GLY A 528 -15.64 -7.68 -25.56
N ALA A 529 -16.62 -8.24 -26.26
CA ALA A 529 -16.72 -8.14 -27.72
C ALA A 529 -16.85 -6.69 -28.22
N GLN A 530 -17.58 -5.83 -27.49
CA GLN A 530 -17.77 -4.42 -27.84
C GLN A 530 -16.48 -3.59 -27.63
N ALA A 531 -15.71 -3.90 -26.59
CA ALA A 531 -14.41 -3.29 -26.34
C ALA A 531 -13.37 -3.72 -27.38
N GLU A 532 -13.39 -4.99 -27.78
CA GLU A 532 -12.51 -5.56 -28.82
C GLU A 532 -12.84 -5.00 -30.21
N LEU A 533 -14.13 -4.87 -30.56
CA LEU A 533 -14.58 -4.18 -31.77
C LEU A 533 -14.18 -2.69 -31.77
N THR A 534 -14.25 -2.02 -30.62
CA THR A 534 -13.82 -0.61 -30.49
C THR A 534 -12.31 -0.46 -30.63
N ALA A 535 -11.53 -1.41 -30.12
CA ALA A 535 -10.08 -1.45 -30.28
C ALA A 535 -9.68 -1.75 -31.75
N GLN A 536 -10.38 -2.67 -32.42
CA GLN A 536 -10.20 -2.96 -33.84
C GLN A 536 -10.62 -1.80 -34.74
N TYR A 537 -11.63 -1.01 -34.38
CA TYR A 537 -12.03 0.19 -35.13
C TYR A 537 -11.09 1.39 -34.92
N LYS A 538 -10.28 1.39 -33.86
CA LYS A 538 -9.30 2.45 -33.55
C LYS A 538 -7.91 2.18 -34.15
N CYS A 539 -7.62 0.94 -34.54
CA CYS A 539 -6.44 0.54 -35.30
C CYS A 539 -6.73 0.72 -36.79
#